data_AF-A0A961PPE6-F1
#
_entry.id   AF-A0A961PPE6-F1
#
_cell.length_a   1.000
_cell.length_b   1.000
_cell.length_c   1.000
_cell.angle_alpha   90.00
_cell.angle_beta   90.00
_cell.angle_gamma   90.00
#
_symmetry.space_group_name_H-M   'P 1'
#
loop_
_entity.id
_entity.type
_entity.pdbx_description
1 polymer ?
#
loop_
_entity_poly.entity_id
_entity_poly.type
_entity_poly.pdbx_seq_one_letter_code
_entity_poly.pdbx_strand_id
1 'polypeptide(L)'
;DKFFHAGGDPDAMLGHGSDWVQDYDAAEGDVLVFGGSGTGSQFQVNFTHTANKETGERSGDDDVQEAFVIYRPTGQILWALVDGGGQDSINLQIGADVFDLLA
;
A
#
# COMPACT_ATOMS: atom_id res chain seq x y z
N ASP A 1 -2.36 -6.50 -11.81
CA ASP A 1 -3.54 -5.66 -11.53
C ASP A 1 -3.23 -4.21 -11.16
N LYS A 2 -4.29 -3.40 -11.07
CA LYS A 2 -4.20 -1.98 -10.65
C LYS A 2 -5.12 -1.72 -9.47
N PHE A 3 -4.56 -1.26 -8.36
CA PHE A 3 -5.27 -1.00 -7.12
C PHE A 3 -5.41 0.51 -6.91
N PHE A 4 -6.59 1.05 -7.16
CA PHE A 4 -6.82 2.50 -7.14
C PHE A 4 -7.27 2.99 -5.77
N HIS A 5 -6.57 4.00 -5.23
CA HIS A 5 -6.99 4.73 -4.04
C HIS A 5 -7.16 6.21 -4.39
N ALA A 6 -8.34 6.77 -4.12
CA ALA A 6 -8.68 8.15 -4.50
C ALA A 6 -8.04 9.22 -3.61
N GLY A 7 -7.34 8.81 -2.55
CA GLY A 7 -6.65 9.68 -1.59
C GLY A 7 -5.87 10.84 -2.22
N GLY A 8 -5.67 11.91 -1.43
CA GLY A 8 -4.99 13.14 -1.83
C GLY A 8 -5.89 14.39 -1.81
N ASP A 9 -7.21 14.22 -1.85
CA ASP A 9 -8.19 15.28 -1.60
C ASP A 9 -8.68 15.23 -0.14
N PRO A 10 -8.63 16.33 0.64
CA PRO A 10 -9.10 16.36 2.03
C PRO A 10 -10.54 15.85 2.22
N ASP A 11 -11.41 15.96 1.21
CA ASP A 11 -12.79 15.46 1.28
C ASP A 11 -12.92 13.98 0.87
N ALA A 12 -12.04 13.48 -0.02
CA ALA A 12 -11.98 12.06 -0.38
C ALA A 12 -11.44 11.17 0.76
N MET A 13 -10.67 11.76 1.68
CA MET A 13 -10.13 11.08 2.87
C MET A 13 -11.18 10.72 3.93
N LEU A 14 -12.39 11.28 3.85
CA LEU A 14 -13.41 11.13 4.89
C LEU A 14 -14.30 9.88 4.72
N GLY A 15 -14.19 9.14 3.60
CA GLY A 15 -15.14 8.09 3.23
C GLY A 15 -14.59 6.66 3.12
N HIS A 16 -13.34 6.48 2.69
CA HIS A 16 -12.71 5.16 2.57
C HIS A 16 -11.40 5.13 3.36
N GLY A 17 -11.24 4.09 4.19
CA GLY A 17 -10.05 3.85 4.99
C GLY A 17 -8.91 3.32 4.13
N SER A 18 -8.08 2.44 4.69
CA SER A 18 -7.04 1.74 3.93
C SER A 18 -7.64 0.66 3.05
N ASP A 19 -7.15 0.52 1.81
CA ASP A 19 -7.45 -0.61 0.95
C ASP A 19 -6.62 -1.84 1.41
N TRP A 20 -7.31 -2.96 1.64
CA TRP A 20 -6.68 -4.24 1.94
C TRP A 20 -6.48 -5.03 0.65
N VAL A 21 -5.22 -5.27 0.27
CA VAL A 21 -4.85 -5.94 -0.99
C VAL A 21 -4.25 -7.30 -0.68
N GLN A 22 -4.89 -8.35 -1.17
CA GLN A 22 -4.59 -9.73 -0.78
C GLN A 22 -3.50 -10.38 -1.66
N ASP A 23 -3.36 -9.93 -2.91
CA ASP A 23 -2.67 -10.64 -3.99
C ASP A 23 -1.77 -9.71 -4.83
N TYR A 24 -1.20 -8.66 -4.22
CA TYR A 24 -0.26 -7.79 -4.91
C TYR A 24 1.02 -8.54 -5.30
N ASP A 25 1.38 -8.51 -6.58
CA ASP A 25 2.66 -9.04 -7.09
C ASP A 25 3.33 -8.08 -8.08
N ALA A 26 4.45 -7.47 -7.65
CA ALA A 26 5.20 -6.56 -8.50
C ALA A 26 5.87 -7.26 -9.69
N ALA A 27 6.20 -8.55 -9.57
CA ALA A 27 6.78 -9.34 -10.66
C ALA A 27 5.76 -9.62 -11.78
N GLU A 28 4.46 -9.61 -11.45
CA GLU A 28 3.36 -9.69 -12.42
C GLU A 28 2.96 -8.31 -13.00
N GLY A 29 3.61 -7.24 -12.51
CA GLY A 29 3.42 -5.87 -12.98
C GLY A 29 2.31 -5.12 -12.23
N ASP A 30 2.00 -5.53 -11.00
CA ASP A 30 0.99 -4.88 -10.19
C ASP A 30 1.37 -3.46 -9.80
N VAL A 31 0.36 -2.58 -9.77
CA VAL A 31 0.55 -1.16 -9.49
C VAL A 31 -0.50 -0.65 -8.51
N LEU A 32 -0.03 0.12 -7.52
CA LEU A 32 -0.88 0.98 -6.69
C LEU A 32 -1.10 2.28 -7.44
N VAL A 33 -2.33 2.74 -7.61
CA VAL A 33 -2.64 3.97 -8.36
C VAL A 33 -3.18 5.01 -7.41
N PHE A 34 -2.43 6.10 -7.25
CA PHE A 34 -2.85 7.26 -6.47
C PHE A 34 -3.63 8.24 -7.34
N GLY A 35 -4.85 8.56 -6.92
CA GLY A 35 -5.74 9.49 -7.64
C GLY A 35 -5.38 10.97 -7.48
N GLY A 36 -4.56 11.32 -6.48
CA GLY A 36 -4.13 12.69 -6.21
C GLY A 36 -2.88 13.12 -7.01
N SER A 37 -2.43 14.34 -6.76
CA SER A 37 -1.16 14.86 -7.25
C SER A 37 -0.08 14.75 -6.18
N GLY A 38 1.17 14.50 -6.56
CA GLY A 38 2.26 14.37 -5.61
C GLY A 38 3.53 13.79 -6.22
N THR A 39 4.43 13.33 -5.36
CA THR A 39 5.67 12.62 -5.74
C THR A 39 5.81 11.35 -4.91
N GLY A 40 6.51 10.34 -5.42
CA GLY A 40 6.78 9.10 -4.66
C GLY A 40 7.43 9.34 -3.29
N SER A 41 8.22 10.40 -3.13
CA SER A 41 8.86 10.76 -1.85
C SER A 41 7.88 11.11 -0.72
N GLN A 42 6.62 11.42 -1.05
CA GLN A 42 5.56 11.66 -0.07
C GLN A 42 4.97 10.37 0.48
N PHE A 43 5.43 9.21 0.00
CA PHE A 43 5.00 7.91 0.44
C PHE A 43 6.09 7.25 1.29
N GLN A 44 5.65 6.40 2.21
CA GLN A 44 6.51 5.61 3.08
C GLN A 44 5.93 4.21 3.17
N VAL A 45 6.79 3.20 3.12
CA VAL A 45 6.40 1.83 3.42
C VAL A 45 6.85 1.48 4.83
N ASN A 46 5.94 0.94 5.63
CA ASN A 46 6.24 0.30 6.89
C ASN A 46 5.91 -1.19 6.80
N PHE A 47 6.68 -2.02 7.49
CA PHE A 47 6.44 -3.46 7.55
C PHE A 47 6.12 -3.88 8.99
N THR A 48 5.06 -4.66 9.15
CA THR A 48 4.68 -5.29 10.42
C THR A 48 3.72 -6.44 10.13
N HIS A 49 3.68 -7.45 11.00
CA HIS A 49 2.65 -8.50 10.91
C HIS A 49 1.27 -7.97 11.32
N THR A 50 0.25 -8.45 10.64
CA THR A 50 -1.16 -8.25 10.94
C THR A 50 -1.74 -9.57 11.40
N ALA A 51 -2.06 -9.64 12.68
CA ALA A 51 -2.68 -10.83 13.27
C ALA A 51 -4.14 -10.56 13.65
N ASN A 52 -4.98 -11.58 13.45
CA ASN A 52 -6.30 -11.62 14.03
C ASN A 52 -6.18 -11.56 15.55
N LYS A 53 -6.90 -10.61 16.19
CA LYS A 53 -6.78 -10.36 17.64
C LYS A 53 -7.29 -11.50 18.51
N GLU A 54 -8.19 -12.33 18.00
CA GLU A 54 -8.81 -13.43 18.75
C GLU A 54 -8.01 -14.73 18.59
N THR A 55 -7.57 -15.04 17.37
CA THR A 55 -6.89 -16.31 17.06
C THR A 55 -5.37 -16.20 17.08
N GLY A 56 -4.81 -15.00 16.89
CA GLY A 56 -3.37 -14.78 16.71
C GLY A 56 -2.85 -15.13 15.32
N GLU A 57 -3.72 -15.63 14.43
CA GLU A 57 -3.38 -16.00 13.04
C GLU A 57 -2.91 -14.78 12.25
N ARG A 58 -1.77 -14.87 11.56
CA ARG A 58 -1.28 -13.78 10.70
C ARG A 58 -1.98 -13.81 9.35
N SER A 59 -1.91 -12.69 8.61
CA SER A 59 -2.49 -12.65 7.27
C SER A 59 -1.46 -13.16 6.28
N GLY A 60 -1.89 -13.96 5.31
CA GLY A 60 -0.97 -14.48 4.29
C GLY A 60 -0.02 -15.54 4.85
N ASP A 61 1.25 -15.42 4.50
CA ASP A 61 2.33 -16.25 5.03
C ASP A 61 2.77 -15.74 6.41
N ASP A 62 2.73 -16.62 7.41
CA ASP A 62 3.11 -16.30 8.79
C ASP A 62 4.52 -15.68 8.91
N ASP A 63 5.45 -16.04 8.02
CA ASP A 63 6.84 -15.55 8.06
C ASP A 63 7.04 -14.23 7.31
N VAL A 64 6.05 -13.75 6.58
CA VAL A 64 6.13 -12.51 5.79
C VAL A 64 5.33 -11.40 6.46
N GLN A 65 5.90 -10.20 6.46
CA GLN A 65 5.23 -9.02 7.00
C GLN A 65 4.36 -8.37 5.92
N GLU A 66 3.23 -7.80 6.31
CA GLU A 66 2.47 -6.95 5.40
C GLU A 66 3.19 -5.60 5.20
N ALA A 67 2.98 -5.03 4.01
CA ALA A 67 3.47 -3.69 3.68
C ALA A 67 2.35 -2.65 3.82
N PHE A 68 2.61 -1.60 4.59
CA PHE A 68 1.70 -0.49 4.80
C PHE A 68 2.22 0.75 4.08
N VAL A 69 1.52 1.15 3.02
CA VAL A 69 1.87 2.33 2.22
C VAL A 69 1.17 3.55 2.81
N ILE A 70 1.96 4.46 3.37
CA ILE A 70 1.53 5.63 4.12
C ILE A 70 1.76 6.89 3.29
N TYR A 71 0.73 7.71 3.15
CA TYR A 71 0.86 9.05 2.59
C TYR A 71 1.29 10.05 3.67
N ARG A 72 2.58 10.40 3.67
CA ARG A 72 3.23 11.23 4.71
C ARG A 72 2.51 12.55 4.99
N PRO A 73 1.97 13.30 4.00
CA PRO A 73 1.32 14.57 4.28
C PRO A 73 0.14 14.49 5.24
N THR A 74 -0.55 13.35 5.31
CA THR A 74 -1.70 13.15 6.20
C THR A 74 -1.48 12.06 7.24
N GLY A 75 -0.46 11.21 7.07
CA GLY A 75 -0.21 10.05 7.92
C GLY A 75 -1.18 8.89 7.69
N GLN A 76 -2.05 8.99 6.69
CA GLN A 76 -3.01 7.94 6.36
C GLN A 76 -2.28 6.75 5.73
N ILE A 77 -2.61 5.55 6.20
CA ILE A 77 -2.31 4.30 5.50
C ILE A 77 -3.31 4.19 4.34
N LEU A 78 -2.83 4.21 3.11
CA LEU A 78 -3.69 4.10 1.93
C LEU A 78 -3.86 2.64 1.50
N TRP A 79 -2.80 1.84 1.57
CA TRP A 79 -2.83 0.42 1.25
C TRP A 79 -2.16 -0.40 2.34
N ALA A 80 -2.74 -1.57 2.61
CA ALA A 80 -2.13 -2.66 3.34
C ALA A 80 -2.03 -3.87 2.39
N LEU A 81 -0.80 -4.29 2.08
CA LEU A 81 -0.52 -5.38 1.16
C LEU A 81 -0.18 -6.63 1.96
N VAL A 82 -1.00 -7.68 1.82
CA VAL A 82 -0.68 -8.98 2.39
C VAL A 82 0.62 -9.49 1.82
N ASP A 83 1.50 -9.99 2.68
CA ASP A 83 2.85 -10.48 2.33
C ASP A 83 3.73 -9.47 1.57
N GLY A 84 3.40 -8.17 1.65
CA GLY A 84 4.10 -7.12 0.89
C GLY A 84 5.59 -6.97 1.25
N GLY A 85 6.02 -7.45 2.42
CA GLY A 85 7.43 -7.52 2.82
C GLY A 85 8.25 -8.53 2.02
N GLY A 86 7.60 -9.43 1.26
CA GLY A 86 8.26 -10.36 0.34
C GLY A 86 8.50 -9.80 -1.06
N GLN A 87 8.05 -8.57 -1.35
CA GLN A 87 8.20 -7.95 -2.66
C GLN A 87 9.59 -7.32 -2.83
N ASP A 88 10.18 -7.48 -4.02
CA ASP A 88 11.43 -6.79 -4.40
C ASP A 88 11.19 -5.31 -4.76
N SER A 89 9.96 -4.95 -5.14
CA SER A 89 9.53 -3.59 -5.45
C SER A 89 8.07 -3.36 -5.07
N ILE A 90 7.70 -2.10 -4.82
CA ILE A 90 6.30 -1.70 -4.66
C ILE A 90 6.05 -0.54 -5.60
N ASN A 91 5.35 -0.83 -6.70
CA ASN A 91 5.11 0.13 -7.78
C ASN A 91 3.94 1.06 -7.43
N LEU A 92 4.22 2.35 -7.31
CA LEU A 92 3.24 3.41 -7.14
C LEU A 92 3.13 4.25 -8.40
N GLN A 93 1.95 4.30 -9.00
CA GLN A 93 1.62 5.19 -10.10
C GLN A 93 1.00 6.49 -9.59
N ILE A 94 1.55 7.63 -10.01
CA ILE A 94 0.99 8.98 -9.80
C ILE A 94 0.92 9.67 -11.16
N GLY A 95 -0.29 9.95 -11.65
CA GLY A 95 -0.46 10.45 -13.01
C GLY A 95 0.10 9.46 -14.05
N ALA A 96 1.09 9.88 -14.82
CA ALA A 96 1.76 9.06 -15.83
C ALA A 96 3.05 8.37 -15.34
N ASP A 97 3.55 8.76 -14.16
CA ASP A 97 4.82 8.29 -13.64
C ASP A 97 4.61 7.09 -12.70
N VAL A 98 5.58 6.17 -12.70
CA VAL A 98 5.63 5.02 -11.79
C VAL A 98 6.91 5.11 -10.97
N PHE A 99 6.75 4.97 -9.66
CA PHE A 99 7.82 5.00 -8.67
C PHE A 99 7.90 3.65 -7.99
N ASP A 100 9.11 3.12 -7.79
CA ASP A 100 9.32 2.04 -6.85
C ASP A 100 9.53 2.63 -5.45
N LEU A 101 8.71 2.22 -4.49
CA LEU A 101 8.76 2.72 -3.12
C LEU A 101 9.84 2.05 -2.25
N LEU A 102 10.52 1.02 -2.75
CA LEU A 102 11.58 0.30 -2.04
C LEU A 102 13.00 0.67 -2.51
N ALA A 103 13.12 1.56 -3.50
CA ALA A 103 14.38 1.98 -4.13
C ALA A 103 15.15 3.08 -3.39
#